data_AF-A0A7L4WA98-F1
#
_entry.id   AF-A0A7L4WA98-F1
#
_cell.length_a   1.000
_cell.length_b   1.000
_cell.length_c   1.000
_cell.angle_alpha   90.00
_cell.angle_beta   90.00
_cell.angle_gamma   90.00
#
_symmetry.space_group_name_H-M   'P 1'
#
loop_
_entity.id
_entity.type
_entity.pdbx_description
1 polymer ?
#
loop_
_entity_poly.entity_id
_entity_poly.type
_entity_poly.pdbx_seq_one_letter_code
_entity_poly.pdbx_strand_id
1 'polypeptide(L)'
;MFELFDISKEEQDVILKQARRVLSGYRQLKKAYTLSMPQAHTQHYSGVSTSKVARTSNESPELMRYLELGEKVEKIEQAVERVDNNEYLKNKYMKSNELSSWRLVELSGYGKTQYGIRLKVILFDFAVAYGIVDFSKYDFKVETVSVSRA
;
A
#
# COMPACT_ATOMS: atom_id res chain seq x y z
N MET A 1 4.95 -18.20 2.32
CA MET A 1 4.35 -17.31 3.34
C MET A 1 2.97 -17.78 3.79
N PHE A 2 2.02 -18.07 2.89
CA PHE A 2 0.68 -18.57 3.25
C PHE A 2 0.65 -19.88 4.07
N GLU A 3 1.59 -20.79 3.85
CA GLU A 3 1.63 -22.08 4.55
C GLU A 3 2.21 -21.99 5.97
N LEU A 4 2.76 -20.84 6.37
CA LEU A 4 3.36 -20.65 7.71
C LEU A 4 2.34 -20.29 8.80
N PHE A 5 1.15 -19.83 8.43
CA PHE A 5 0.13 -19.34 9.36
C PHE A 5 -1.17 -20.13 9.19
N ASP A 6 -1.81 -20.51 10.30
CA ASP A 6 -3.12 -21.17 10.30
C ASP A 6 -4.26 -20.16 10.03
N ILE A 7 -4.22 -19.53 8.86
CA ILE A 7 -5.25 -18.60 8.39
C ILE A 7 -6.28 -19.38 7.57
N SER A 8 -7.55 -19.31 7.95
CA SER A 8 -8.66 -19.93 7.21
C SER A 8 -8.76 -19.40 5.77
N LYS A 9 -9.29 -20.20 4.84
CA LYS A 9 -9.43 -19.78 3.43
C LYS A 9 -10.33 -18.55 3.29
N GLU A 10 -11.38 -18.47 4.11
CA GLU A 10 -12.32 -17.36 4.16
C GLU A 10 -11.60 -16.05 4.54
N GLU A 11 -10.74 -16.13 5.55
CA GLU A 11 -9.97 -14.98 6.03
C GLU A 11 -8.88 -14.56 5.05
N GLN A 12 -8.19 -15.51 4.42
CA GLN A 12 -7.27 -15.24 3.32
C GLN A 12 -7.98 -14.46 2.20
N ASP A 13 -9.18 -14.87 1.81
CA ASP A 13 -9.96 -14.17 0.78
C ASP A 13 -10.38 -12.76 1.20
N VAL A 14 -10.69 -12.54 2.49
CA VAL A 14 -10.96 -11.19 3.03
C VAL A 14 -9.72 -10.31 2.94
N ILE A 15 -8.57 -10.81 3.40
CA ILE A 15 -7.27 -10.10 3.35
C ILE A 15 -6.94 -9.72 1.90
N LEU A 16 -7.04 -10.68 0.98
CA LEU A 16 -6.77 -10.46 -0.44
C LEU A 16 -7.73 -9.45 -1.08
N LYS A 17 -9.02 -9.47 -0.72
CA LYS A 17 -10.00 -8.47 -1.18
C LYS A 17 -9.65 -7.07 -0.67
N GLN A 18 -9.26 -6.94 0.59
CA GLN A 18 -8.86 -5.65 1.17
C GLN A 18 -7.58 -5.11 0.51
N ALA A 19 -6.55 -5.95 0.34
CA ALA A 19 -5.32 -5.60 -0.36
C ALA A 19 -5.59 -5.06 -1.79
N ARG A 20 -6.43 -5.78 -2.56
CA ARG A 20 -6.83 -5.34 -3.90
C ARG A 20 -7.58 -4.01 -3.87
N ARG A 21 -8.47 -3.79 -2.90
CA ARG A 21 -9.23 -2.55 -2.78
C ARG A 21 -8.30 -1.35 -2.54
N VAL A 22 -7.31 -1.49 -1.66
CA VAL A 22 -6.29 -0.47 -1.39
C VAL A 22 -5.50 -0.15 -2.67
N LEU A 23 -4.95 -1.18 -3.33
CA LEU A 23 -4.13 -1.01 -4.53
C LEU A 23 -4.92 -0.43 -5.72
N SER A 24 -6.16 -0.86 -5.93
CA SER A 24 -7.02 -0.33 -7.01
C SER A 24 -7.39 1.15 -6.77
N GLY A 25 -7.51 1.58 -5.52
CA GLY A 25 -7.79 2.98 -5.16
C GLY A 25 -6.59 3.91 -5.30
N TYR A 26 -5.36 3.37 -5.36
CA TYR A 26 -4.12 4.14 -5.34
C TYR A 26 -4.06 5.25 -6.40
N ARG A 27 -4.44 4.98 -7.65
CA ARG A 27 -4.34 6.00 -8.72
C ARG A 27 -5.25 7.21 -8.46
N GLN A 28 -6.46 6.95 -8.00
CA GLN A 28 -7.41 8.01 -7.64
C GLN A 28 -6.92 8.79 -6.43
N LEU A 29 -6.39 8.09 -5.43
CA LEU A 29 -5.77 8.69 -4.26
C LEU A 29 -4.59 9.59 -4.64
N LYS A 30 -3.67 9.10 -5.48
CA LYS A 30 -2.51 9.86 -5.94
C LYS A 30 -2.92 11.09 -6.77
N LYS A 31 -3.94 10.97 -7.61
CA LYS A 31 -4.54 12.11 -8.33
C LYS A 31 -5.13 13.13 -7.35
N ALA A 32 -5.88 12.68 -6.35
CA ALA A 32 -6.46 13.55 -5.33
C ALA A 32 -5.37 14.28 -4.52
N TYR A 33 -4.30 13.57 -4.15
CA TYR A 33 -3.12 14.14 -3.49
C TYR A 33 -2.48 15.25 -4.33
N THR A 34 -2.19 14.99 -5.61
CA THR A 34 -1.61 16.00 -6.51
C THR A 34 -2.53 17.21 -6.70
N LEU A 35 -3.85 17.00 -6.80
CA LEU A 35 -4.81 18.10 -6.93
C LEU A 35 -5.02 18.88 -5.63
N SER A 36 -4.77 18.26 -4.47
CA SER A 36 -4.84 18.92 -3.16
C SER A 36 -3.60 19.73 -2.82
N MET A 37 -2.56 19.69 -3.67
CA MET A 37 -1.32 20.42 -3.44
C MET A 37 -1.62 21.93 -3.29
N PRO A 38 -1.28 22.54 -2.14
CA PRO A 38 -1.48 23.97 -1.94
C PRO A 38 -0.70 24.73 -3.02
N GLN A 39 -1.38 25.56 -3.81
CA GLN A 39 -0.68 26.39 -4.79
C GLN A 39 0.20 27.38 -4.05
N ALA A 40 1.52 27.31 -4.28
CA ALA A 40 2.49 28.21 -3.67
C ALA A 40 2.32 29.69 -4.11
N HIS A 41 1.35 30.03 -4.94
CA HIS A 41 1.13 31.37 -5.50
C HIS A 41 -0.37 31.70 -5.53
N THR A 42 -0.94 32.10 -4.39
CA THR A 42 -2.05 33.08 -4.31
C THR A 42 -2.26 33.53 -2.86
N GLN A 43 -1.17 33.77 -2.12
CA GLN A 43 -1.26 34.73 -1.01
C GLN A 43 -1.11 36.13 -1.60
N HIS A 44 -2.22 36.69 -2.09
CA HIS A 44 -2.38 38.14 -2.07
C HIS A 44 -2.43 38.55 -0.59
N TYR A 45 -1.26 38.77 0.01
CA TYR A 45 -1.15 39.52 1.27
C TYR A 45 -1.50 40.98 0.97
N SER A 46 -2.78 41.28 0.88
CA SER A 46 -3.26 42.64 1.06
C SER A 46 -3.52 42.88 2.54
N GLY A 47 -2.54 43.52 3.20
CA GLY A 47 -2.80 44.49 4.26
C GLY A 47 -3.08 44.02 5.69
N VAL A 48 -2.08 44.25 6.55
CA VAL A 48 -2.16 44.76 7.94
C VAL A 48 -2.89 43.92 9.00
N SER A 49 -2.16 43.41 10.00
CA SER A 49 -2.23 43.94 11.38
C SER A 49 -1.26 43.22 12.34
N THR A 50 -0.51 44.04 13.07
CA THR A 50 0.36 43.67 14.19
C THR A 50 -0.46 43.39 15.44
N SER A 51 -0.44 42.16 15.98
CA SER A 51 -0.50 41.94 17.44
C SER A 51 -0.46 40.46 17.86
N LYS A 52 0.51 40.17 18.74
CA LYS A 52 0.45 39.27 19.91
C LYS A 52 0.05 37.81 19.70
N VAL A 53 1.07 36.95 19.88
CA VAL A 53 1.02 35.65 20.57
C VAL A 53 -0.33 34.91 20.51
N ALA A 54 -0.50 34.12 19.46
CA ALA A 54 -1.36 32.95 19.51
C ALA A 54 -0.52 31.77 19.05
N ARG A 55 -0.48 30.70 19.85
CA ARG A 55 -0.12 29.37 19.32
C ARG A 55 -1.13 29.09 18.21
N THR A 56 -0.75 29.27 16.95
CA THR A 56 -1.69 29.18 15.84
C THR A 56 -1.98 27.72 15.53
N SER A 57 -3.11 27.24 16.03
CA SER A 57 -3.89 26.12 15.50
C SER A 57 -4.49 26.46 14.12
N ASN A 58 -3.72 27.12 13.24
CA ASN A 58 -4.16 27.62 11.94
C ASN A 58 -3.53 26.81 10.80
N GLU A 59 -3.49 25.49 10.92
CA GLU A 59 -3.23 24.67 9.75
C GLU A 59 -4.48 24.72 8.87
N SER A 60 -4.34 25.24 7.65
CA SER A 60 -5.44 25.32 6.69
C SER A 60 -6.06 23.92 6.52
N PRO A 61 -7.40 23.76 6.53
CA PRO A 61 -8.05 22.49 6.23
C PRO A 61 -7.56 21.84 4.92
N GLU A 62 -7.12 22.66 3.97
CA GLU A 62 -6.52 22.20 2.71
C GLU A 62 -5.13 21.58 2.91
N LEU A 63 -4.30 22.19 3.77
CA LEU A 63 -2.99 21.65 4.14
C LEU A 63 -3.15 20.33 4.90
N MET A 64 -4.07 20.27 5.86
CA MET A 64 -4.39 19.04 6.60
C MET A 64 -4.80 17.92 5.65
N ARG A 65 -5.71 18.21 4.72
CA ARG A 65 -6.15 17.25 3.71
C ARG A 65 -5.00 16.80 2.80
N TYR A 66 -4.11 17.71 2.40
CA TYR A 66 -2.94 17.38 1.60
C TYR A 66 -2.00 16.42 2.35
N LEU A 67 -1.70 16.70 3.62
CA LEU A 67 -0.85 15.86 4.46
C LEU A 67 -1.47 14.47 4.66
N GLU A 68 -2.76 14.39 5.01
CA GLU A 68 -3.47 13.10 5.17
C GLU A 68 -3.47 12.26 3.89
N LEU A 69 -3.65 12.89 2.73
CA LEU A 69 -3.58 12.22 1.44
C LEU A 69 -2.15 11.75 1.14
N GLY A 70 -1.16 12.58 1.45
CA GLY A 70 0.27 12.28 1.33
C GLY A 70 0.66 11.05 2.14
N GLU A 71 0.31 11.02 3.42
CA GLU A 71 0.57 9.88 4.32
C GLU A 71 -0.03 8.58 3.79
N LYS A 72 -1.27 8.63 3.27
CA LYS A 72 -1.93 7.44 2.69
C LYS A 72 -1.23 6.96 1.42
N VAL A 73 -0.81 7.87 0.54
CA VAL A 73 -0.05 7.53 -0.68
C VAL A 73 1.29 6.91 -0.29
N GLU A 74 2.04 7.57 0.59
CA GLU A 74 3.35 7.13 1.04
C GLU A 74 3.27 5.75 1.70
N LYS A 75 2.29 5.50 2.57
CA LYS A 75 2.10 4.20 3.20
C LYS A 75 1.90 3.08 2.17
N ILE A 76 1.13 3.33 1.11
CA ILE A 76 0.95 2.34 0.02
C ILE A 76 2.27 2.13 -0.72
N GLU A 77 2.98 3.20 -1.07
CA GLU A 77 4.26 3.12 -1.80
C GLU A 77 5.32 2.35 -0.99
N GLN A 78 5.50 2.69 0.29
CA GLN A 78 6.40 1.98 1.20
C GLN A 78 6.02 0.50 1.35
N ALA A 79 4.73 0.18 1.47
CA ALA A 79 4.27 -1.20 1.56
C ALA A 79 4.56 -1.98 0.27
N VAL A 80 4.36 -1.37 -0.90
CA VAL A 80 4.70 -1.99 -2.20
C VAL A 80 6.21 -2.22 -2.31
N GLU A 81 7.05 -1.28 -1.88
CA GLU A 81 8.51 -1.45 -1.97
C GLU A 81 9.03 -2.63 -1.14
N ARG A 82 8.37 -2.98 -0.03
CA ARG A 82 8.73 -4.11 0.82
C ARG A 82 8.33 -5.48 0.26
N VAL A 83 7.60 -5.53 -0.85
CA VAL A 83 7.16 -6.79 -1.47
C VAL A 83 8.20 -7.29 -2.46
N ASP A 84 8.54 -8.57 -2.39
CA ASP A 84 9.41 -9.20 -3.38
C ASP A 84 8.75 -9.17 -4.76
N ASN A 85 9.53 -8.80 -5.78
CA ASN A 85 9.04 -8.59 -7.14
C ASN A 85 7.92 -7.52 -7.24
N ASN A 86 8.11 -6.40 -6.52
CA ASN A 86 7.17 -5.27 -6.48
C ASN A 86 6.88 -4.61 -7.84
N GLU A 87 7.73 -4.81 -8.85
CA GLU A 87 7.52 -4.29 -10.19
C GLU A 87 6.17 -4.73 -10.75
N TYR A 88 5.72 -5.94 -10.41
CA TYR A 88 4.40 -6.42 -10.78
C TYR A 88 3.29 -5.52 -10.23
N LEU A 89 3.31 -5.21 -8.94
CA LEU A 89 2.31 -4.35 -8.29
C LEU A 89 2.35 -2.93 -8.87
N LYS A 90 3.56 -2.39 -9.06
CA LYS A 90 3.77 -1.08 -9.69
C LYS A 90 3.16 -1.03 -11.09
N ASN A 91 3.46 -2.02 -11.94
CA ASN A 91 2.96 -2.09 -13.31
C ASN A 91 1.44 -2.25 -13.38
N LYS A 92 0.86 -3.08 -12.51
CA LYS A 92 -0.59 -3.35 -12.52
C LYS A 92 -1.41 -2.23 -11.91
N TYR A 93 -1.00 -1.71 -10.75
CA TYR A 93 -1.84 -0.81 -9.95
C TYR A 93 -1.38 0.64 -9.98
N MET A 94 -0.09 0.92 -10.19
CA MET A 94 0.46 2.27 -9.99
C MET A 94 0.76 3.01 -11.29
N LYS A 95 1.18 2.32 -12.35
CA LYS A 95 1.48 2.94 -13.66
C LYS A 95 0.19 3.20 -14.45
N SER A 96 0.12 4.32 -15.17
CA SER A 96 -1.03 4.70 -16.00
C SER A 96 -1.23 3.80 -17.21
N ASN A 97 -0.14 3.28 -17.77
CA ASN A 97 -0.17 2.49 -18.98
C ASN A 97 -0.45 1.03 -18.62
N GLU A 98 -1.62 0.55 -19.03
CA GLU A 98 -2.00 -0.84 -18.84
C GLU A 98 -1.11 -1.72 -19.71
N LEU A 99 -0.18 -2.43 -19.07
CA LEU A 99 0.46 -3.57 -19.70
C LEU A 99 -0.58 -4.67 -19.85
N SER A 100 -0.61 -5.33 -21.01
CA SER A 100 -1.48 -6.49 -21.21
C SER A 100 -1.16 -7.57 -20.15
N SER A 101 -2.17 -8.33 -19.74
CA SER A 101 -2.01 -9.40 -18.74
C SER A 101 -0.88 -10.37 -19.09
N TRP A 102 -0.62 -10.61 -20.38
CA TRP A 102 0.49 -11.43 -20.85
C TRP A 102 1.86 -10.79 -20.60
N ARG A 103 2.00 -9.48 -20.82
CA ARG A 103 3.26 -8.77 -20.60
C ARG A 103 3.57 -8.59 -19.11
N LEU A 104 2.54 -8.52 -18.26
CA LEU A 104 2.69 -8.59 -16.80
C LEU A 104 3.21 -9.97 -16.34
N VAL A 105 2.77 -11.05 -17.00
CA VAL A 105 3.24 -12.41 -16.75
C VAL A 105 4.73 -12.53 -17.11
N GLU A 106 5.12 -12.04 -18.29
CA GLU A 106 6.53 -12.01 -18.74
C GLU A 106 7.42 -11.20 -17.80
N LEU A 107 7.01 -9.99 -17.41
CA LEU A 107 7.78 -9.14 -16.50
C LEU A 107 7.91 -9.73 -15.09
N SER A 108 6.96 -10.56 -14.68
CA SER A 108 7.06 -11.28 -13.41
C SER A 108 8.07 -12.42 -13.44
N GLY A 109 8.52 -12.86 -14.64
CA GLY A 109 9.44 -13.98 -14.83
C GLY A 109 8.77 -15.36 -14.75
N TYR A 110 7.44 -15.44 -14.85
CA TYR A 110 6.68 -16.67 -14.56
C TYR A 110 5.75 -17.12 -15.69
N GLY A 111 5.39 -18.40 -15.69
CA GLY A 111 4.40 -18.97 -16.61
C GLY A 111 2.94 -18.66 -16.21
N LYS A 112 2.04 -18.70 -17.20
CA LYS A 112 0.60 -18.34 -17.08
C LYS A 112 -0.17 -19.11 -15.99
N THR A 113 0.19 -20.36 -15.71
CA THR A 113 -0.46 -21.19 -14.67
C THR A 113 -0.01 -20.80 -13.25
N GLN A 114 1.25 -20.39 -13.10
CA GLN A 114 1.80 -19.94 -11.81
C GLN A 114 1.35 -18.51 -11.47
N TYR A 115 0.91 -17.74 -12.46
CA TYR A 115 0.46 -16.35 -12.33
C TYR A 115 -0.61 -16.15 -11.25
N GLY A 116 -1.67 -16.97 -11.26
CA GLY A 116 -2.80 -16.80 -10.33
C GLY A 116 -2.42 -17.09 -8.88
N ILE A 117 -1.57 -18.10 -8.67
CA ILE A 117 -1.07 -18.51 -7.35
C ILE A 117 -0.11 -17.45 -6.82
N ARG A 118 0.87 -17.02 -7.62
CA ARG A 118 1.85 -16.01 -7.20
C ARG A 118 1.25 -14.63 -6.98
N LEU A 119 0.22 -14.25 -7.75
CA LEU A 119 -0.52 -13.01 -7.49
C LEU A 119 -1.13 -13.01 -6.09
N LYS A 120 -1.65 -14.15 -5.61
CA LYS A 120 -2.17 -14.25 -4.24
C LYS A 120 -1.04 -14.02 -3.23
N VAL A 121 0.11 -14.67 -3.42
CA VAL A 121 1.30 -14.50 -2.57
C VAL A 121 1.72 -13.04 -2.49
N ILE A 122 1.95 -12.39 -3.63
CA ILE A 122 2.37 -10.98 -3.70
C ILE A 122 1.34 -10.04 -3.04
N LEU A 123 0.04 -10.30 -3.22
CA LEU A 123 -1.03 -9.52 -2.58
C LEU A 123 -1.06 -9.71 -1.06
N PHE A 124 -0.71 -10.89 -0.57
CA PHE A 124 -0.63 -11.18 0.84
C PHE A 124 0.60 -10.54 1.47
N ASP A 125 1.75 -10.63 0.83
CA ASP A 125 2.98 -9.95 1.26
C ASP A 125 2.76 -8.43 1.35
N PHE A 126 2.04 -7.86 0.37
CA PHE A 126 1.58 -6.47 0.44
C PHE A 126 0.66 -6.23 1.64
N ALA A 127 -0.33 -7.10 1.86
CA ALA A 127 -1.27 -6.97 2.97
C ALA A 127 -0.56 -6.96 4.33
N VAL A 128 0.47 -7.79 4.48
CA VAL A 128 1.36 -7.83 5.63
C VAL A 128 2.14 -6.51 5.75
N ALA A 129 2.83 -6.09 4.70
CA ALA A 129 3.66 -4.88 4.71
C ALA A 129 2.84 -3.58 4.95
N TYR A 130 1.58 -3.57 4.52
CA TYR A 130 0.64 -2.46 4.73
C TYR A 130 -0.01 -2.45 6.12
N GLY A 131 0.02 -3.59 6.83
CA GLY A 131 -0.61 -3.78 8.14
C GLY A 131 -2.11 -4.12 8.08
N ILE A 132 -2.55 -4.81 7.02
CA ILE A 132 -3.90 -5.41 6.96
C ILE A 132 -3.98 -6.65 7.85
N VAL A 133 -2.90 -7.43 7.86
CA VAL A 133 -2.80 -8.68 8.63
C VAL A 133 -2.35 -8.35 10.05
N ASP A 134 -3.11 -8.84 11.03
CA ASP A 134 -2.81 -8.70 12.43
C ASP A 134 -2.29 -10.02 12.99
N PHE A 135 -0.96 -10.15 13.07
CA PHE A 135 -0.31 -11.39 13.47
C PHE A 135 -0.51 -11.76 14.93
N SER A 136 -0.98 -10.86 15.80
CA SER A 136 -1.28 -11.24 17.20
C SER A 136 -2.48 -12.18 17.30
N LYS A 137 -3.21 -12.41 16.21
CA LYS A 137 -4.37 -13.29 16.14
C LYS A 137 -4.06 -14.72 15.68
N TYR A 138 -2.82 -15.00 15.27
CA TYR A 138 -2.46 -16.31 14.71
C TYR A 138 -1.35 -16.96 15.53
N ASP A 139 -1.50 -18.26 15.75
CA ASP A 139 -0.42 -19.11 16.26
C ASP A 139 0.54 -19.48 15.12
N PHE A 140 1.84 -19.40 15.39
CA PHE A 140 2.87 -19.81 14.44
C PHE A 140 3.01 -21.33 14.45
N LYS A 141 2.96 -21.96 13.26
CA LYS A 141 3.41 -23.34 13.10
C LYS A 141 4.94 -23.37 13.15
N VAL A 142 5.50 -23.49 14.35
CA VAL A 142 6.91 -23.87 14.50
C VAL A 142 6.98 -25.37 14.21
N GLU A 143 7.34 -25.73 12.97
CA GLU A 143 7.86 -27.07 12.71
C GLU A 143 9.16 -27.21 13.52
N THR A 144 9.06 -27.85 14.67
CA THR A 144 10.23 -28.21 15.48
C THR A 144 11.03 -29.21 14.66
N VAL A 145 12.09 -28.72 14.00
CA VAL A 145 13.12 -29.57 13.44
C VAL A 145 13.79 -30.27 14.62
N SER A 146 13.37 -31.49 14.90
CA SER A 146 14.02 -32.37 15.87
C SER A 146 15.39 -32.72 15.30
N VAL A 147 16.40 -31.91 15.67
CA VAL A 147 17.80 -32.24 15.40
C VAL A 147 18.15 -33.42 16.29
N SER A 148 17.85 -34.63 15.81
CA SER A 148 18.36 -35.86 16.40
C SER A 148 19.87 -35.88 16.19
N ARG A 149 20.63 -35.65 17.27
CA ARG A 149 22.07 -35.93 17.28
C ARG A 149 22.24 -37.44 17.10
N ALA A 150 22.75 -37.85 15.95
CA ALA A 150 23.38 -39.15 15.75
C ALA A 150 24.83 -39.09 16.24
#